data_AF-A0A2D5UH88-F1
#
_entry.id   AF-A0A2D5UH88-F1
#
_cell.length_a   1.000
_cell.length_b   1.000
_cell.length_c   1.000
_cell.angle_alpha   90.00
_cell.angle_beta   90.00
_cell.angle_gamma   90.00
#
_symmetry.space_group_name_H-M   'P 1'
#
loop_
_entity.id
_entity.type
_entity.pdbx_description
1 polymer ?
#
loop_
_entity_poly.entity_id
_entity_poly.type
_entity_poly.pdbx_seq_one_letter_code
_entity_poly.pdbx_strand_id
1 'polypeptide(L)'
;MESTVIYITIIIIVILVITVYNYRKKQVRYYLLSLQRYPELTLSISIQKQKGKISAVFIKLSAIKEVELKDLKIELITAKREFNNYSLQSLLESNPFPVKLEENTKTKFLVRFEDFRTLLMDGEHPFRTFRFVVVSDKGQTYKSHEMGFDKKWVIYRPDSGKYN
;
A
#
# COMPACT_ATOMS: atom_id res chain seq x y z
N MET A 1 -18.26 20.04 49.18
CA MET A 1 -18.20 18.64 48.71
C MET A 1 -18.58 18.50 47.25
N GLU A 2 -19.68 19.12 46.78
CA GLU A 2 -20.07 19.07 45.35
C GLU A 2 -18.97 19.53 44.39
N SER A 3 -18.31 20.65 44.66
CA SER A 3 -17.23 21.15 43.79
C SER A 3 -16.07 20.15 43.68
N THR A 4 -15.69 19.49 44.78
CA THR A 4 -14.64 18.46 44.79
C THR A 4 -15.03 17.25 43.94
N VAL A 5 -16.28 16.81 44.02
CA VAL A 5 -16.81 15.71 43.19
C VAL A 5 -16.76 16.09 41.71
N ILE A 6 -17.20 17.30 41.35
CA ILE A 6 -17.17 17.81 39.97
C ILE A 6 -15.74 17.82 39.41
N TYR A 7 -14.75 18.32 40.16
CA TYR A 7 -13.35 18.32 39.71
C TYR A 7 -12.82 16.90 39.48
N ILE A 8 -13.12 15.96 40.38
CA ILE A 8 -12.72 14.56 40.23
C ILE A 8 -13.34 13.96 38.96
N THR A 9 -14.64 14.22 38.72
CA THR A 9 -15.32 13.74 37.52
C THR A 9 -14.68 14.29 36.23
N ILE A 10 -14.34 15.58 36.19
CA ILE A 10 -13.68 16.19 35.02
C ILE A 10 -12.31 15.55 34.77
N ILE A 11 -11.50 15.35 35.82
CA ILE A 11 -10.18 14.73 35.70
C ILE A 11 -10.29 13.31 35.16
N ILE A 12 -11.24 12.51 35.65
CA ILE A 12 -11.47 11.15 35.15
C ILE A 12 -11.84 11.19 33.66
N ILE A 13 -12.75 12.08 33.25
CA ILE A 13 -13.12 12.22 31.83
C ILE A 13 -11.91 12.58 30.97
N VAL A 14 -11.08 13.54 31.40
CA VAL A 14 -9.86 13.95 30.67
C VAL A 14 -8.89 12.78 30.52
N ILE A 15 -8.64 12.02 31.59
CA ILE A 15 -7.77 10.83 31.54
C ILE A 15 -8.34 9.78 30.58
N LEU A 16 -9.66 9.56 30.60
CA LEU A 16 -10.34 8.58 29.75
C LEU A 16 -10.24 8.98 28.28
N VAL A 17 -10.46 10.26 27.95
CA VAL A 17 -10.30 10.81 26.60
C VAL A 17 -8.86 10.64 26.09
N ILE A 18 -7.86 10.99 26.90
CA ILE A 18 -6.44 10.83 26.53
C ILE A 18 -6.09 9.35 26.31
N THR A 19 -6.59 8.47 27.17
CA THR A 19 -6.35 7.03 27.08
C THR A 19 -6.96 6.44 25.81
N VAL A 20 -8.22 6.76 25.52
CA VAL A 20 -8.92 6.31 24.30
C VAL A 20 -8.25 6.87 23.06
N TYR A 21 -7.85 8.15 23.07
CA TYR A 21 -7.12 8.77 21.96
C TYR A 21 -5.81 8.04 21.68
N ASN A 22 -5.00 7.80 22.71
CA ASN A 22 -3.73 7.08 22.58
C ASN A 22 -3.91 5.63 22.13
N TYR A 23 -4.94 4.95 22.63
CA TYR A 23 -5.27 3.59 22.21
C TYR A 23 -5.66 3.54 20.72
N ARG A 24 -6.57 4.41 20.27
CA ARG A 24 -6.98 4.51 18.86
C ARG A 24 -5.84 4.87 17.92
N LYS A 25 -4.86 5.66 18.38
CA LYS A 25 -3.67 6.04 17.61
C LYS A 25 -2.69 4.87 17.40
N LYS A 26 -2.67 3.90 18.31
CA LYS A 26 -1.80 2.71 18.24
C LYS A 26 -2.36 1.60 17.34
N GLN A 27 -3.63 1.65 16.98
CA GLN A 27 -4.25 0.64 16.13
C GLN A 27 -3.66 0.65 14.71
N VAL A 28 -3.45 -0.56 14.18
CA VAL A 28 -3.03 -0.80 12.81
C VAL A 28 -4.25 -0.61 11.89
N ARG A 29 -4.10 0.20 10.85
CA ARG A 29 -5.18 0.48 9.89
C ARG A 29 -4.75 0.09 8.49
N TYR A 30 -5.67 -0.48 7.71
CA TYR A 30 -5.46 -0.80 6.31
C TYR A 30 -6.27 0.13 5.43
N TYR A 31 -5.65 0.69 4.40
CA TYR A 31 -6.29 1.57 3.43
C TYR A 31 -6.12 1.00 2.03
N LEU A 32 -7.23 0.77 1.34
CA LEU A 32 -7.24 0.34 -0.05
C LEU A 32 -6.89 1.55 -0.94
N LEU A 33 -5.79 1.44 -1.68
CA LEU A 33 -5.34 2.48 -2.61
C LEU A 33 -5.83 2.23 -4.03
N SER A 34 -5.84 0.97 -4.48
CA SER A 34 -6.26 0.62 -5.83
C SER A 34 -6.93 -0.74 -5.83
N LEU A 35 -8.01 -0.86 -6.59
CA LEU A 35 -8.66 -2.12 -6.94
C LEU A 35 -8.90 -2.14 -8.44
N GLN A 36 -8.31 -3.09 -9.13
CA GLN A 36 -8.40 -3.27 -10.58
C GLN A 36 -8.87 -4.70 -10.85
N ARG A 37 -9.92 -4.85 -11.67
CA ARG A 37 -10.48 -6.14 -12.04
C ARG A 37 -10.12 -6.43 -13.49
N TYR A 38 -9.45 -7.56 -13.71
CA TYR A 38 -9.12 -8.08 -15.02
C TYR A 38 -9.90 -9.37 -15.27
N PRO A 39 -9.97 -9.86 -16.52
CA PRO A 39 -10.63 -11.13 -16.82
C PRO A 39 -10.02 -12.34 -16.09
N GLU A 40 -8.70 -12.33 -15.85
CA GLU A 40 -7.97 -13.45 -15.23
C GLU A 40 -7.76 -13.28 -13.72
N LEU A 41 -7.66 -12.04 -13.23
CA LEU A 41 -7.38 -11.77 -11.82
C LEU A 41 -7.90 -10.41 -11.36
N THR A 42 -8.01 -10.23 -10.05
CA THR A 42 -8.20 -8.94 -9.41
C THR A 42 -6.92 -8.51 -8.70
N LEU A 43 -6.40 -7.34 -9.06
CA LEU A 43 -5.24 -6.70 -8.45
C LEU A 43 -5.70 -5.64 -7.44
N SER A 44 -5.25 -5.77 -6.21
CA SER A 44 -5.54 -4.80 -5.14
C SER A 44 -4.27 -4.35 -4.45
N ILE A 45 -4.13 -3.03 -4.29
CA ILE A 45 -3.04 -2.37 -3.59
C ILE A 45 -3.61 -1.74 -2.34
N SER A 46 -3.05 -2.08 -1.19
CA SER A 46 -3.42 -1.47 0.09
C SER A 46 -2.18 -1.09 0.86
N ILE A 47 -2.32 -0.13 1.76
CA ILE A 47 -1.26 0.24 2.70
C ILE A 47 -1.69 -0.07 4.11
N GLN A 48 -0.71 -0.45 4.92
CA GLN A 48 -0.86 -0.50 6.36
C GLN A 48 -0.30 0.78 6.95
N LYS A 49 -1.07 1.43 7.81
CA LYS A 49 -0.62 2.54 8.64
C LYS A 49 -0.55 2.11 10.10
N GLN A 50 0.55 2.44 10.75
CA GLN A 50 0.76 2.29 12.18
C GLN A 50 1.30 3.59 12.76
N LYS A 51 0.73 4.08 13.87
CA LYS A 51 1.09 5.38 14.48
C LYS A 51 1.03 6.56 13.48
N GLY A 52 0.13 6.50 12.49
CA GLY A 52 -0.06 7.54 11.48
C GLY A 52 0.92 7.53 10.31
N LYS A 53 1.90 6.61 10.30
CA LYS A 53 2.87 6.43 9.20
C LYS A 53 2.56 5.17 8.42
N ILE A 54 2.93 5.13 7.13
CA ILE A 54 2.84 3.91 6.31
C ILE A 54 3.93 2.95 6.78
N SER A 55 3.54 1.73 7.16
CA SER A 55 4.48 0.68 7.60
C SER A 55 4.76 -0.33 6.49
N ALA A 56 3.75 -0.65 5.68
CA ALA A 56 3.89 -1.62 4.58
C ALA A 56 2.92 -1.32 3.44
N VAL A 57 3.32 -1.74 2.24
CA VAL A 57 2.46 -1.85 1.07
C VAL A 57 2.11 -3.31 0.87
N PHE A 58 0.83 -3.58 0.65
CA PHE A 58 0.30 -4.91 0.41
C PHE A 58 -0.26 -4.99 -1.01
N ILE A 59 0.34 -5.88 -1.81
CA ILE A 59 -0.10 -6.19 -3.17
C ILE A 59 -0.81 -7.54 -3.11
N LYS A 60 -2.13 -7.50 -3.25
CA LYS A 60 -2.97 -8.70 -3.19
C LYS A 60 -3.54 -9.02 -4.56
N LEU A 61 -3.34 -10.26 -4.98
CA LEU A 61 -3.85 -10.84 -6.22
C LEU A 61 -4.91 -11.87 -5.86
N SER A 62 -6.04 -11.82 -6.55
CA SER A 62 -7.11 -12.81 -6.43
C SER A 62 -7.36 -13.38 -7.82
N ALA A 63 -7.01 -14.64 -8.04
CA ALA A 63 -7.18 -15.29 -9.33
C ALA A 63 -8.66 -15.61 -9.60
N ILE A 64 -9.13 -15.20 -10.77
CA ILE A 64 -10.45 -15.57 -11.31
C ILE A 64 -10.30 -16.79 -12.22
N LYS A 65 -9.13 -16.93 -12.86
CA LYS A 65 -8.71 -18.10 -13.63
C LYS A 65 -7.29 -18.46 -13.23
N GLU A 66 -6.88 -19.68 -13.56
CA GLU A 66 -5.50 -20.11 -13.41
C GLU A 66 -4.55 -19.19 -14.20
N VAL A 67 -3.58 -18.61 -13.49
CA VAL A 67 -2.61 -17.68 -14.08
C VAL A 67 -1.25 -17.88 -13.43
N GLU A 68 -0.21 -17.97 -14.26
CA GLU A 68 1.17 -18.00 -13.80
C GLU A 68 1.77 -16.60 -13.90
N LEU A 69 2.40 -16.16 -12.81
CA LEU A 69 2.99 -14.84 -12.69
C LEU A 69 4.49 -14.96 -12.64
N LYS A 70 5.18 -14.25 -13.53
CA LYS A 70 6.64 -14.25 -13.64
C LYS A 70 7.30 -13.18 -12.79
N ASP A 71 6.66 -12.03 -12.66
CA ASP A 71 7.29 -10.90 -11.99
C ASP A 71 6.28 -9.92 -11.39
N LEU A 72 6.75 -9.21 -10.38
CA LEU A 72 6.09 -8.08 -9.76
C LEU A 72 7.03 -6.90 -9.81
N LYS A 73 6.58 -5.83 -10.47
CA LYS A 73 7.35 -4.63 -10.75
C LYS A 73 6.65 -3.40 -10.22
N ILE A 74 7.43 -2.34 -10.04
CA ILE A 74 6.95 -0.97 -10.00
C ILE A 74 7.33 -0.27 -11.29
N GLU A 75 6.36 0.37 -11.91
CA GLU A 75 6.56 1.23 -13.08
C GLU A 75 6.52 2.69 -12.62
N LEU A 76 7.66 3.36 -12.71
CA LEU A 76 7.82 4.78 -12.45
C LEU A 76 7.50 5.58 -13.71
N ILE A 77 6.74 6.66 -13.53
CA ILE A 77 6.18 7.46 -14.62
C ILE A 77 6.68 8.90 -14.46
N THR A 78 7.40 9.40 -15.47
CA THR A 78 7.93 10.76 -15.46
C THR A 78 6.86 11.79 -15.85
N ALA A 79 7.17 13.08 -15.66
CA ALA A 79 6.30 14.15 -16.13
C ALA A 79 6.07 14.13 -17.65
N LYS A 80 7.03 13.60 -18.42
CA LYS A 80 6.96 13.42 -19.87
C LYS A 80 6.33 12.08 -20.29
N ARG A 81 5.78 11.31 -19.34
CA ARG A 81 5.19 9.97 -19.56
C ARG A 81 6.21 8.94 -20.08
N GLU A 82 7.47 9.06 -19.68
CA GLU A 82 8.44 7.98 -19.84
C GLU A 82 8.25 6.95 -18.70
N PHE A 83 8.46 5.67 -19.01
CA PHE A 83 8.17 4.55 -18.12
C PHE A 83 9.43 3.78 -17.78
N ASN A 84 9.79 3.74 -16.49
CA ASN A 84 10.93 2.98 -15.98
C ASN A 84 10.46 1.89 -15.04
N ASN A 85 10.91 0.65 -15.25
CA ASN A 85 10.44 -0.50 -14.48
C ASN A 85 11.52 -1.02 -13.53
N TYR A 86 11.15 -1.22 -12.27
CA TYR A 86 12.00 -1.85 -11.27
C TYR A 86 11.31 -3.11 -10.74
N SER A 87 12.03 -4.23 -10.68
CA SER A 87 11.48 -5.44 -10.05
C SER A 87 11.41 -5.24 -8.53
N LEU A 88 10.32 -5.71 -7.94
CA LEU A 88 10.13 -5.71 -6.49
C LEU A 88 10.53 -7.05 -5.85
N GLN A 89 11.01 -8.03 -6.63
CA GLN A 89 11.36 -9.36 -6.15
C GLN A 89 12.32 -9.35 -4.97
N SER A 90 13.35 -8.51 -5.01
CA SER A 90 14.34 -8.36 -3.92
C SER A 90 13.76 -7.80 -2.63
N LEU A 91 12.60 -7.13 -2.70
CA LEU A 91 11.92 -6.55 -1.54
C LEU A 91 10.86 -7.48 -0.93
N LEU A 92 10.63 -8.66 -1.53
CA LEU A 92 9.69 -9.65 -1.05
C LEU A 92 10.39 -10.61 -0.10
N GLU A 93 9.79 -10.83 1.07
CA GLU A 93 10.39 -11.66 2.13
C GLU A 93 10.66 -13.12 1.72
N SER A 94 9.92 -13.65 0.73
CA SER A 94 10.02 -15.06 0.32
C SER A 94 10.28 -15.28 -1.18
N ASN A 95 10.72 -14.22 -1.89
CA ASN A 95 10.87 -14.14 -3.36
C ASN A 95 10.13 -15.24 -4.16
N PRO A 96 8.78 -15.20 -4.16
CA PRO A 96 7.97 -16.36 -4.50
C PRO A 96 7.84 -16.61 -6.01
N PHE A 97 8.50 -15.81 -6.86
CA PHE A 97 8.31 -15.84 -8.30
C PHE A 97 9.21 -16.89 -8.98
N PRO A 98 8.72 -17.61 -10.01
CA PRO A 98 7.36 -17.55 -10.57
C PRO A 98 6.30 -18.13 -9.62
N VAL A 99 5.12 -17.48 -9.56
CA VAL A 99 3.99 -17.91 -8.74
C VAL A 99 2.87 -18.41 -9.64
N LYS A 100 2.47 -19.66 -9.44
CA LYS A 100 1.24 -20.19 -10.02
C LYS A 100 0.06 -19.89 -9.11
N LEU A 101 -0.94 -19.18 -9.62
CA LEU A 101 -2.20 -18.93 -8.90
C LEU A 101 -3.29 -19.82 -9.48
N GLU A 102 -3.82 -20.72 -8.67
CA GLU A 102 -4.99 -21.52 -9.03
C GLU A 102 -6.26 -20.67 -9.00
N GLU A 103 -7.28 -21.11 -9.72
CA GLU A 103 -8.58 -20.42 -9.73
C GLU A 103 -9.15 -20.22 -8.31
N ASN A 104 -9.74 -19.05 -8.06
CA ASN A 104 -10.30 -18.63 -6.76
C ASN A 104 -9.29 -18.53 -5.60
N THR A 105 -7.99 -18.67 -5.86
CA THR A 105 -6.96 -18.46 -4.84
C THR A 105 -6.61 -16.98 -4.67
N LYS A 106 -6.07 -16.66 -3.48
CA LYS A 106 -5.66 -15.31 -3.12
C LYS A 106 -4.24 -15.34 -2.59
N THR A 107 -3.39 -14.51 -3.17
CA THR A 107 -2.01 -14.32 -2.72
C THR A 107 -1.80 -12.88 -2.31
N LYS A 108 -0.97 -12.68 -1.28
CA LYS A 108 -0.67 -11.36 -0.73
C LYS A 108 0.83 -11.23 -0.59
N PHE A 109 1.38 -10.22 -1.25
CA PHE A 109 2.77 -9.82 -1.11
C PHE A 109 2.86 -8.62 -0.17
N LEU A 110 3.83 -8.67 0.74
CA LEU A 110 4.17 -7.59 1.65
C LEU A 110 5.46 -6.96 1.16
N VAL A 111 5.46 -5.63 1.01
CA VAL A 111 6.67 -4.82 0.83
C VAL A 111 6.73 -3.85 2.01
N ARG A 112 7.82 -3.90 2.78
CA ARG A 112 8.03 -2.95 3.88
C ARG A 112 8.21 -1.55 3.29
N PHE A 113 7.57 -0.56 3.91
CA PHE A 113 7.52 0.77 3.33
C PHE A 113 8.88 1.46 3.29
N GLU A 114 9.75 1.20 4.27
CA GLU A 114 11.11 1.77 4.26
C GLU A 114 11.93 1.18 3.11
N ASP A 115 11.92 -0.14 2.90
CA ASP A 115 12.65 -0.78 1.80
C ASP A 115 12.13 -0.28 0.44
N PHE A 116 10.81 -0.12 0.31
CA PHE A 116 10.19 0.48 -0.86
C PHE A 116 10.61 1.93 -1.09
N ARG A 117 10.66 2.72 -0.02
CA ARG A 117 11.07 4.12 -0.08
C ARG A 117 12.54 4.26 -0.46
N THR A 118 13.41 3.42 0.10
CA THR A 118 14.84 3.36 -0.24
C THR A 118 15.02 3.03 -1.72
N LEU A 119 14.34 2.01 -2.24
CA LEU A 119 14.36 1.70 -3.68
C LEU A 119 14.00 2.90 -4.56
N LEU A 120 12.98 3.68 -4.15
CA LEU A 120 12.53 4.85 -4.90
C LEU A 120 13.46 6.06 -4.78
N MET A 121 14.15 6.21 -3.65
CA MET A 121 15.08 7.31 -3.41
C MET A 121 16.45 7.06 -4.05
N ASP A 122 16.91 5.81 -4.02
CA ASP A 122 18.20 5.40 -4.57
C ASP A 122 18.11 5.10 -6.08
N GLY A 123 16.91 5.03 -6.62
CA GLY A 123 16.66 4.82 -8.05
C GLY A 123 17.21 5.97 -8.90
N GLU A 124 17.87 5.62 -10.01
CA GLU A 124 18.49 6.58 -10.93
C GLU A 124 17.47 7.44 -11.71
N HIS A 125 16.20 7.04 -11.75
CA HIS A 125 15.20 7.66 -12.61
C HIS A 125 14.25 8.58 -11.84
N PRO A 126 14.18 9.88 -12.20
CA PRO A 126 13.20 10.78 -11.60
C PRO A 126 11.79 10.33 -11.97
N PHE A 127 10.84 10.49 -11.06
CA PHE A 127 9.45 10.11 -11.31
C PHE A 127 8.48 11.11 -10.69
N ARG A 128 7.27 11.17 -11.25
CA ARG A 128 6.15 11.98 -10.74
C ARG A 128 5.07 11.09 -10.14
N THR A 129 4.74 10.01 -10.84
CA THR A 129 3.77 9.01 -10.41
C THR A 129 4.37 7.61 -10.58
N PHE A 130 3.72 6.61 -10.02
CA PHE A 130 4.10 5.22 -10.12
C PHE A 130 2.87 4.32 -10.11
N ARG A 131 3.03 3.08 -10.56
CA ARG A 131 2.01 2.03 -10.43
C ARG A 131 2.64 0.66 -10.25
N PHE A 132 1.93 -0.24 -9.60
CA PHE A 132 2.35 -1.63 -9.48
C PHE A 132 1.96 -2.39 -10.74
N VAL A 133 2.85 -3.24 -11.22
CA VAL A 133 2.67 -4.04 -12.42
C VAL A 133 2.98 -5.49 -12.10
N VAL A 134 2.03 -6.37 -12.37
CA VAL A 134 2.24 -7.82 -12.32
C VAL A 134 2.36 -8.32 -13.75
N VAL A 135 3.35 -9.17 -14.02
CA VAL A 135 3.62 -9.72 -15.35
C VAL A 135 3.31 -11.21 -15.33
N SER A 136 2.45 -11.67 -16.25
CA SER A 136 2.17 -13.09 -16.43
C SER A 136 3.26 -13.81 -17.22
N ASP A 137 3.22 -15.13 -17.18
CA ASP A 137 4.04 -16.01 -18.02
C ASP A 137 3.94 -15.72 -19.52
N LYS A 138 2.74 -15.36 -19.99
CA LYS A 138 2.41 -14.97 -21.37
C LYS A 138 2.82 -13.55 -21.74
N GLY A 139 3.44 -12.80 -20.81
CA GLY A 139 3.86 -11.41 -21.03
C GLY A 139 2.73 -10.38 -20.89
N GLN A 140 1.53 -10.80 -20.47
CA GLN A 140 0.44 -9.87 -20.18
C GLN A 140 0.73 -9.10 -18.88
N THR A 141 0.46 -7.80 -18.88
CA THR A 141 0.71 -6.94 -17.72
C THR A 141 -0.60 -6.49 -17.06
N TYR A 142 -0.69 -6.68 -15.76
CA TYR A 142 -1.78 -6.20 -14.91
C TYR A 142 -1.31 -5.03 -14.08
N LYS A 143 -1.95 -3.86 -14.23
CA LYS A 143 -1.45 -2.57 -13.75
C LYS A 143 -2.39 -1.96 -12.74
N SER A 144 -1.89 -1.51 -11.59
CA SER A 144 -2.71 -0.73 -10.66
C SER A 144 -3.07 0.63 -11.26
N HIS A 145 -3.98 1.36 -10.59
CA HIS A 145 -4.11 2.80 -10.82
C HIS A 145 -2.76 3.51 -10.61
N GLU A 146 -2.59 4.65 -11.26
CA GLU A 146 -1.45 5.54 -10.99
C GLU A 146 -1.57 6.15 -9.59
N MET A 147 -0.43 6.24 -8.92
CA MET A 147 -0.29 6.77 -7.57
C MET A 147 0.86 7.77 -7.54
N GLY A 148 0.80 8.72 -6.61
CA GLY A 148 1.84 9.70 -6.38
C GLY A 148 2.15 9.82 -4.89
N PHE A 149 3.26 10.47 -4.59
CA PHE A 149 3.64 10.84 -3.23
C PHE A 149 3.52 12.34 -3.02
N ASP A 150 3.04 12.75 -1.86
CA ASP A 150 3.18 14.14 -1.41
C ASP A 150 4.56 14.37 -0.76
N LYS A 151 4.83 15.62 -0.35
CA LYS A 151 6.08 16.00 0.32
C LYS A 151 6.34 15.24 1.64
N LYS A 152 5.32 14.59 2.21
CA LYS A 152 5.39 13.83 3.46
C LYS A 152 5.36 12.32 3.22
N TRP A 153 5.59 11.87 1.98
CA TRP A 153 5.55 10.46 1.58
C TRP A 153 4.19 9.79 1.81
N VAL A 154 3.10 10.57 1.78
CA VAL A 154 1.74 10.03 1.75
C VAL A 154 1.40 9.62 0.32
N ILE A 155 0.98 8.37 0.14
CA ILE A 155 0.51 7.87 -1.16
C ILE A 155 -0.90 8.39 -1.43
N TYR A 156 -1.10 8.99 -2.59
CA TYR A 156 -2.40 9.41 -3.09
C TYR A 156 -2.61 8.94 -4.54
N ARG A 157 -3.86 8.91 -4.99
CA ARG A 157 -4.21 8.70 -6.39
C ARG A 157 -4.43 10.07 -7.05
N PRO A 158 -3.66 10.46 -8.08
CA PRO A 158 -3.81 11.76 -8.73
C PRO A 158 -5.22 11.97 -9.29
N ASP A 159 -5.82 10.90 -9.81
CA ASP A 159 -7.06 10.92 -10.57
C ASP A 159 -8.31 10.96 -9.68
N SER A 160 -8.19 10.64 -8.39
CA SER A 160 -9.32 10.51 -7.46
C SER A 160 -9.32 11.55 -6.33
N GLY A 161 -8.49 12.60 -6.43
CA GLY A 161 -8.32 13.59 -5.36
C GLY A 161 -7.57 13.05 -4.14
N LYS A 162 -7.03 13.97 -3.32
CA LYS A 162 -6.26 13.63 -2.11
C LYS A 162 -7.18 12.98 -1.06
N TYR A 163 -6.92 11.73 -0.71
CA TYR A 163 -7.47 11.13 0.51
C TYR A 163 -6.68 11.66 1.71
N ASN A 164 -7.31 12.54 2.50
CA ASN A 164 -6.82 12.97 3.82
C ASN A 164 -7.01 11.83 4.84
#